data_AF-A0A2D6FJY3-F1
#
_entry.id   AF-A0A2D6FJY3-F1
#
_cell.length_a   1.000
_cell.length_b   1.000
_cell.length_c   1.000
_cell.angle_alpha   90.00
_cell.angle_beta   90.00
_cell.angle_gamma   90.00
#
_symmetry.space_group_name_H-M   'P 1'
#
loop_
_entity.id
_entity.type
_entity.pdbx_description
1 polymer ?
#
loop_
_entity_poly.entity_id
_entity_poly.type
_entity_poly.pdbx_seq_one_letter_code
_entity_poly.pdbx_strand_id
1 'polypeptide(L)'
;MVSKAFTTIPHTRRVIYDTYANFPTTGLTSGDLAFATDRLTLYRWNGAAWQEITIYSSSGVIANIPAFADVPAGSIYFATNENILYQNSGAAWVAMPSGNATSGGYTGDSTANRAIAHGLGVAPALVYGFNLTGTDYTFRLINQYAQIRWQGAATTGWRVVTGANATNFYVGNAGSYVQSMNLNTVNYRWAAIG
;
A
#
# COMPACT_ATOMS: atom_id res chain seq x y z
N MET A 1 -19.76 24.81 4.46
CA MET A 1 -18.94 24.48 3.26
C MET A 1 -17.49 24.58 3.66
N VAL A 2 -16.70 23.51 3.50
CA VAL A 2 -15.27 23.55 3.82
C VAL A 2 -14.58 24.36 2.73
N SER A 3 -14.10 25.56 3.04
CA SER A 3 -13.34 26.37 2.10
C SER A 3 -12.05 25.62 1.77
N LYS A 4 -11.93 25.12 0.55
CA LYS A 4 -10.70 24.57 0.01
C LYS A 4 -9.67 25.70 0.03
N ALA A 5 -8.67 25.61 0.90
CA ALA A 5 -7.62 26.60 1.03
C ALA A 5 -6.76 26.54 -0.25
N PHE A 6 -7.08 27.39 -1.23
CA PHE A 6 -6.17 27.67 -2.32
C PHE A 6 -5.27 28.80 -1.87
N THR A 7 -4.02 28.48 -1.57
CA THR A 7 -2.99 29.51 -1.45
C THR A 7 -2.71 30.03 -2.85
N THR A 8 -3.33 31.15 -3.22
CA THR A 8 -2.98 31.89 -4.42
C THR A 8 -1.49 32.22 -4.33
N ILE A 9 -0.69 31.78 -5.30
CA ILE A 9 0.71 32.19 -5.36
C ILE A 9 0.69 33.68 -5.73
N PRO A 10 1.12 34.58 -4.83
CA PRO A 10 0.86 36.01 -4.97
C PRO A 10 1.72 36.68 -6.06
N HIS A 11 2.60 35.93 -6.71
CA HIS A 11 3.46 36.41 -7.79
C HIS A 11 3.70 35.32 -8.83
N THR A 12 4.02 35.71 -10.06
CA THR A 12 4.58 34.80 -11.06
C THR A 12 5.90 34.26 -10.53
N ARG A 13 6.04 32.93 -10.44
CA ARG A 13 7.30 32.30 -10.02
C ARG A 13 8.37 32.58 -11.06
N ARG A 14 9.54 33.02 -10.62
CA ARG A 14 10.66 33.26 -11.51
C ARG A 14 11.25 31.91 -11.91
N VAL A 15 11.49 31.73 -13.21
CA VAL A 15 12.24 30.58 -13.74
C VAL A 15 13.55 31.13 -14.30
N ILE A 16 14.66 30.78 -13.66
CA ILE A 16 16.00 31.20 -14.04
C ILE A 16 16.62 30.12 -14.95
N TYR A 17 17.37 30.55 -15.96
CA TYR A 17 18.05 29.67 -16.90
C TYR A 17 19.48 30.19 -17.10
N ASP A 18 20.43 29.63 -16.37
CA ASP A 18 21.83 30.08 -16.31
C ASP A 18 22.73 28.95 -15.77
N THR A 19 24.03 29.19 -15.63
CA THR A 19 24.93 28.29 -14.88
C THR A 19 24.65 28.38 -13.37
N TYR A 20 24.90 27.30 -12.63
CA TYR A 20 24.60 27.24 -11.19
C TYR A 20 25.28 28.36 -10.39
N ALA A 21 26.51 28.73 -10.74
CA ALA A 21 27.25 29.80 -10.07
C ALA A 21 26.60 31.19 -10.21
N ASN A 22 25.80 31.40 -11.26
CA ASN A 22 25.10 32.66 -11.52
C ASN A 22 23.70 32.70 -10.93
N PHE A 23 23.25 31.63 -10.27
CA PHE A 23 21.94 31.64 -9.64
C PHE A 23 21.89 32.73 -8.56
N PRO A 24 20.86 33.61 -8.59
CA PRO A 24 20.72 34.66 -7.60
C PRO A 24 20.53 34.04 -6.21
N THR A 25 20.94 34.75 -5.17
CA THR A 25 20.73 34.37 -3.75
C THR A 25 19.86 35.38 -3.01
N THR A 26 19.43 36.45 -3.70
CA THR A 26 18.59 37.53 -3.17
C THR A 26 17.47 37.85 -4.14
N GLY A 27 16.39 38.48 -3.65
CA GLY A 27 15.22 38.82 -4.48
C GLY A 27 14.43 37.59 -4.95
N LEU A 28 14.56 36.46 -4.25
CA LEU A 28 13.89 35.20 -4.55
C LEU A 28 12.78 34.91 -3.54
N THR A 29 11.74 34.26 -4.03
CA THR A 29 10.66 33.75 -3.17
C THR A 29 10.74 32.23 -3.10
N SER A 30 10.46 31.65 -1.93
CA SER A 30 10.46 30.20 -1.76
C SER A 30 9.55 29.55 -2.80
N GLY A 31 10.10 28.63 -3.60
CA GLY A 31 9.43 28.00 -4.71
C GLY A 31 9.76 28.53 -6.11
N ASP A 32 10.56 29.60 -6.23
CA ASP A 32 11.17 29.95 -7.52
C ASP A 32 12.01 28.79 -8.05
N LEU A 33 12.12 28.69 -9.37
CA LEU A 33 12.77 27.58 -10.07
C LEU A 33 13.99 28.08 -10.84
N ALA A 34 14.99 27.22 -11.00
CA ALA A 34 16.16 27.53 -11.82
C ALA A 34 16.68 26.27 -12.51
N PHE A 35 16.97 26.32 -13.80
CA PHE A 35 17.66 25.24 -14.52
C PHE A 35 19.13 25.61 -14.71
N ALA A 36 20.02 24.77 -14.19
CA ALA A 36 21.46 24.99 -14.24
C ALA A 36 21.99 24.39 -15.54
N THR A 37 22.39 25.21 -16.51
CA THR A 37 22.80 24.76 -17.84
C THR A 37 24.13 24.01 -17.85
N ASP A 38 25.00 24.28 -16.89
CA ASP A 38 26.28 23.59 -16.68
C ASP A 38 26.10 22.23 -15.98
N ARG A 39 25.02 22.04 -15.23
CA ARG A 39 24.71 20.80 -14.48
C ARG A 39 23.54 19.99 -15.06
N LEU A 40 22.86 20.54 -16.07
CA LEU A 40 21.63 20.01 -16.65
C LEU A 40 20.58 19.60 -15.61
N THR A 41 20.49 20.37 -14.52
CA THR A 41 19.70 20.02 -13.33
C THR A 41 18.71 21.14 -13.01
N LEU A 42 17.47 20.77 -12.71
CA LEU A 42 16.45 21.71 -12.23
C LEU A 42 16.63 21.91 -10.72
N TYR A 43 16.44 23.13 -10.23
CA TYR A 43 16.53 23.52 -8.83
C TYR A 43 15.28 24.29 -8.39
N ARG A 44 14.98 24.25 -7.09
CA ARG A 44 13.96 25.05 -6.41
C ARG A 44 14.60 25.89 -5.30
N TRP A 45 14.29 27.17 -5.23
CA TRP A 45 14.66 27.99 -4.08
C TRP A 45 13.83 27.57 -2.86
N ASN A 46 14.47 27.17 -1.76
CA ASN A 46 13.74 26.80 -0.54
C ASN A 46 13.47 28.00 0.40
N GLY A 47 14.03 29.18 0.11
CA GLY A 47 14.01 30.36 0.98
C GLY A 47 15.41 30.78 1.46
N ALA A 48 16.40 29.88 1.37
CA ALA A 48 17.77 30.10 1.83
C ALA A 48 18.84 29.59 0.84
N ALA A 49 18.53 28.54 0.07
CA ALA A 49 19.43 27.95 -0.92
C ALA A 49 18.65 27.33 -2.09
N TRP A 50 19.34 27.16 -3.22
CA TRP A 50 18.86 26.33 -4.33
C TRP A 50 18.97 24.86 -3.95
N GLN A 51 17.88 24.12 -4.13
CA GLN A 51 17.78 22.68 -3.87
C GLN A 51 17.53 21.96 -5.19
N GLU A 52 18.30 20.91 -5.49
CA GLU A 52 18.10 20.11 -6.69
C GLU A 52 16.69 19.48 -6.69
N ILE A 53 15.99 19.64 -7.82
CA ILE A 53 14.78 18.90 -8.18
C ILE A 53 15.21 17.79 -9.15
N THR A 54 16.13 16.95 -8.70
CA THR A 54 16.42 15.69 -9.37
C THR A 54 15.83 14.61 -8.48
N ILE A 55 15.02 13.71 -9.03
CA ILE A 55 14.71 12.44 -8.38
C ILE A 55 15.39 11.36 -9.18
N TYR A 56 16.17 10.52 -8.51
CA TYR A 56 16.65 9.28 -9.08
C TYR A 56 15.51 8.27 -9.05
N SER A 57 15.27 7.57 -10.17
CA SER A 57 14.25 6.54 -10.28
C SER A 57 14.80 5.35 -11.04
N SER A 58 14.89 4.19 -10.40
CA SER A 58 15.34 2.96 -11.06
C SER A 58 14.73 1.71 -10.42
N SER A 59 15.08 0.53 -10.94
CA SER A 59 14.66 -0.76 -10.43
C SER A 59 15.77 -1.80 -10.55
N GLY A 60 15.69 -2.86 -9.75
CA GLY A 60 16.65 -3.96 -9.74
C GLY A 60 16.58 -4.77 -8.45
N VAL A 61 17.57 -5.65 -8.23
CA VAL A 61 17.66 -6.37 -6.95
C VAL A 61 18.09 -5.43 -5.83
N ILE A 62 17.55 -5.61 -4.61
CA ILE A 62 17.83 -4.72 -3.47
C ILE A 62 19.34 -4.54 -3.17
N ALA A 63 20.15 -5.55 -3.45
CA ALA A 63 21.61 -5.49 -3.27
C ALA A 63 22.30 -4.46 -4.19
N ASN A 64 21.64 -4.03 -5.27
CA ASN A 64 22.15 -3.05 -6.24
C ASN A 64 21.54 -1.65 -6.04
N ILE A 65 20.80 -1.42 -4.96
CA ILE A 65 20.28 -0.09 -4.66
C ILE A 65 21.47 0.87 -4.43
N PRO A 66 21.50 2.06 -5.07
CA PRO A 66 22.57 3.02 -4.83
C PRO A 66 22.61 3.44 -3.36
N ALA A 67 23.77 3.88 -2.86
CA ALA A 67 23.81 4.44 -1.52
C ALA A 67 22.89 5.67 -1.43
N PHE A 68 22.12 5.78 -0.35
CA PHE A 68 21.13 6.85 -0.20
C PHE A 68 21.75 8.27 -0.24
N ALA A 69 23.04 8.38 0.12
CA ALA A 69 23.79 9.63 0.09
C ALA A 69 24.19 10.06 -1.34
N ASP A 70 24.18 9.12 -2.31
CA ASP A 70 24.60 9.34 -3.69
C ASP A 70 23.43 9.78 -4.60
N VAL A 71 22.20 9.76 -4.08
CA VAL A 71 21.00 10.14 -4.82
C VAL A 71 20.16 11.15 -4.03
N PRO A 72 19.40 12.04 -4.68
CA PRO A 72 18.61 13.05 -3.98
C PRO A 72 17.56 12.45 -3.04
N ALA A 73 17.23 13.17 -1.95
CA ALA A 73 16.07 12.84 -1.12
C ALA A 73 14.78 12.87 -1.96
N GLY A 74 13.86 11.95 -1.69
CA GLY A 74 12.65 11.75 -2.48
C GLY A 74 12.82 10.85 -3.71
N SER A 75 14.05 10.44 -4.04
CA SER A 75 14.32 9.40 -5.05
C SER A 75 13.60 8.10 -4.74
N ILE A 76 13.32 7.30 -5.77
CA ILE A 76 12.60 6.04 -5.66
C ILE A 76 13.39 4.88 -6.27
N TYR A 77 13.25 3.70 -5.68
CA TYR A 77 13.86 2.47 -6.19
C TYR A 77 12.90 1.30 -6.05
N PHE A 78 12.59 0.59 -7.13
CA PHE A 78 11.78 -0.62 -7.06
C PHE A 78 12.65 -1.88 -6.96
N ALA A 79 12.62 -2.53 -5.80
CA ALA A 79 13.34 -3.77 -5.54
C ALA A 79 12.59 -4.97 -6.11
N THR A 80 13.00 -5.46 -7.27
CA THR A 80 12.27 -6.48 -8.06
C THR A 80 12.24 -7.85 -7.39
N ASN A 81 13.25 -8.20 -6.60
CA ASN A 81 13.33 -9.46 -5.87
C ASN A 81 12.48 -9.45 -4.58
N GLU A 82 12.11 -8.28 -4.07
CA GLU A 82 11.27 -8.13 -2.87
C GLU A 82 9.85 -7.67 -3.22
N ASN A 83 9.65 -7.15 -4.43
CA ASN A 83 8.41 -6.50 -4.87
C ASN A 83 7.99 -5.32 -3.97
N ILE A 84 8.98 -4.53 -3.54
CA ILE A 84 8.83 -3.37 -2.65
C ILE A 84 9.36 -2.12 -3.35
N LEU A 85 8.61 -1.02 -3.26
CA LEU A 85 9.08 0.31 -3.63
C LEU A 85 9.77 0.94 -2.43
N TYR A 86 10.99 1.44 -2.61
CA TYR A 86 11.71 2.20 -1.61
C TYR A 86 11.74 3.67 -1.99
N GLN A 87 11.70 4.56 -0.99
CA GLN A 87 11.93 5.99 -1.16
C GLN A 87 13.12 6.43 -0.31
N ASN A 88 14.01 7.23 -0.89
CA ASN A 88 15.09 7.88 -0.15
C ASN A 88 14.50 8.98 0.74
N SER A 89 14.60 8.84 2.05
CA SER A 89 14.15 9.86 3.00
C SER A 89 15.13 11.05 3.16
N GLY A 90 16.30 10.95 2.53
CA GLY A 90 17.44 11.85 2.75
C GLY A 90 18.43 11.33 3.80
N ALA A 91 18.07 10.27 4.54
CA ALA A 91 18.95 9.62 5.53
C ALA A 91 19.03 8.10 5.36
N ALA A 92 18.08 7.49 4.64
CA ALA A 92 18.05 6.07 4.33
C ALA A 92 17.05 5.78 3.20
N TRP A 93 17.14 4.59 2.61
CA TRP A 93 16.03 4.02 1.85
C TRP A 93 14.97 3.49 2.81
N VAL A 94 13.75 3.97 2.67
CA VAL A 94 12.59 3.56 3.47
C VAL A 94 11.64 2.77 2.57
N ALA A 95 11.30 1.55 2.98
CA ALA A 95 10.30 0.75 2.29
C ALA A 95 8.95 1.49 2.34
N MET A 96 8.37 1.73 1.17
CA MET A 96 6.98 2.15 1.05
C MET A 96 6.11 0.89 1.17
N PRO A 97 5.27 0.78 2.21
CA PRO A 97 4.44 -0.39 2.39
C PRO A 97 3.54 -0.56 1.17
N SER A 98 3.64 -1.70 0.50
CA SER A 98 2.52 -2.18 -0.30
C SER A 98 1.47 -2.69 0.69
N GLY A 99 0.19 -2.41 0.44
CA GLY A 99 -0.87 -3.03 1.25
C GLY A 99 -0.73 -4.54 1.10
N ASN A 100 -0.49 -5.26 2.21
CA ASN A 100 -0.34 -6.71 2.20
C ASN A 100 -1.71 -7.31 1.89
N ALA A 101 -1.98 -7.56 0.61
CA ALA A 101 -3.19 -8.24 0.17
C ALA A 101 -2.80 -9.58 -0.47
N THR A 102 -3.41 -10.66 0.00
CA THR A 102 -3.29 -11.98 -0.62
C THR A 102 -4.67 -12.47 -1.02
N SER A 103 -4.73 -13.43 -1.94
CA SER A 103 -5.99 -14.05 -2.32
C SER A 103 -5.77 -15.53 -2.62
N GLY A 104 -6.85 -16.29 -2.57
CA GLY A 104 -6.79 -17.72 -2.82
C GLY A 104 -8.17 -18.33 -3.01
N GLY A 105 -8.19 -19.65 -3.07
CA GLY A 105 -9.42 -20.42 -3.09
C GLY A 105 -9.22 -21.79 -2.48
N TYR A 106 -10.32 -22.40 -2.06
CA TYR A 106 -10.34 -23.76 -1.54
C TYR A 106 -11.73 -24.36 -1.74
N THR A 107 -11.80 -25.68 -1.76
CA THR A 107 -13.06 -26.42 -1.71
C THR A 107 -13.37 -26.71 -0.25
N GLY A 108 -14.57 -26.33 0.20
CA GLY A 108 -15.05 -26.62 1.55
C GLY A 108 -15.17 -28.12 1.79
N ASP A 109 -15.04 -28.53 3.05
CA ASP A 109 -14.98 -29.94 3.47
C ASP A 109 -15.89 -30.23 4.68
N SER A 110 -16.64 -29.24 5.17
CA SER A 110 -17.46 -29.35 6.39
C SER A 110 -16.70 -29.75 7.65
N THR A 111 -15.40 -29.46 7.71
CA THR A 111 -14.62 -29.54 8.95
C THR A 111 -14.91 -28.31 9.83
N ALA A 112 -15.07 -28.50 11.14
CA ALA A 112 -15.20 -27.38 12.07
C ALA A 112 -13.82 -26.72 12.33
N ASN A 113 -13.78 -25.39 12.37
CA ASN A 113 -12.57 -24.58 12.56
C ASN A 113 -11.42 -24.98 11.64
N ARG A 114 -11.72 -25.19 10.36
CA ARG A 114 -10.72 -25.43 9.34
C ARG A 114 -9.82 -24.21 9.19
N ALA A 115 -8.51 -24.45 9.26
CA ALA A 115 -7.50 -23.44 8.97
C ALA A 115 -7.32 -23.25 7.45
N ILE A 116 -7.29 -22.00 7.01
CA ILE A 116 -6.98 -21.62 5.63
C ILE A 116 -5.76 -20.70 5.66
N ALA A 117 -4.68 -21.16 5.03
CA ALA A 117 -3.44 -20.39 4.94
C ALA A 117 -3.64 -19.16 4.03
N HIS A 118 -3.23 -17.98 4.51
CA HIS A 118 -3.36 -16.74 3.75
C HIS A 118 -2.04 -16.11 3.32
N GLY A 119 -0.90 -16.49 3.91
CA GLY A 119 0.42 -16.02 3.46
C GLY A 119 0.71 -14.53 3.67
N LEU A 120 0.00 -13.85 4.59
CA LEU A 120 0.23 -12.43 4.88
C LEU A 120 1.46 -12.21 5.78
N GLY A 121 1.89 -13.23 6.54
CA GLY A 121 2.92 -13.11 7.57
C GLY A 121 2.49 -12.32 8.81
N VAL A 122 1.32 -11.70 8.78
CA VAL A 122 0.66 -10.96 9.86
C VAL A 122 -0.81 -11.34 9.92
N ALA A 123 -1.46 -11.12 11.05
CA ALA A 123 -2.87 -11.44 11.19
C ALA A 123 -3.72 -10.48 10.34
N PRO A 124 -4.69 -10.98 9.54
CA PRO A 124 -5.45 -10.13 8.64
C PRO A 124 -6.34 -9.13 9.41
N ALA A 125 -6.30 -7.87 8.98
CA ALA A 125 -7.26 -6.83 9.37
C ALA A 125 -8.65 -7.10 8.76
N LEU A 126 -8.70 -7.64 7.54
CA LEU A 126 -9.92 -8.05 6.86
C LEU A 126 -9.67 -9.33 6.06
N VAL A 127 -10.58 -10.29 6.16
CA VAL A 127 -10.75 -11.35 5.15
C VAL A 127 -12.12 -11.17 4.54
N TYR A 128 -12.21 -11.15 3.22
CA TYR A 128 -13.46 -11.13 2.48
C TYR A 128 -13.52 -12.38 1.60
N GLY A 129 -14.62 -13.11 1.66
CA GLY A 129 -14.80 -14.34 0.90
C GLY A 129 -16.16 -14.43 0.23
N PHE A 130 -16.24 -15.28 -0.79
CA PHE A 130 -17.46 -15.54 -1.55
C PHE A 130 -17.46 -16.98 -2.03
N ASN A 131 -18.64 -17.58 -2.11
CA ASN A 131 -18.83 -18.88 -2.76
C ASN A 131 -19.00 -18.70 -4.28
N LEU A 132 -18.61 -19.71 -5.04
CA LEU A 132 -18.71 -19.71 -6.50
C LEU A 132 -19.93 -20.46 -7.03
N THR A 133 -20.83 -20.92 -6.15
CA THR A 133 -22.00 -21.73 -6.52
C THR A 133 -23.31 -21.21 -5.92
N GLY A 134 -24.17 -20.68 -6.80
CA GLY A 134 -25.64 -20.66 -6.70
C GLY A 134 -26.33 -19.90 -5.57
N THR A 135 -25.61 -19.47 -4.53
CA THR A 135 -26.17 -18.65 -3.44
C THR A 135 -25.23 -17.48 -3.22
N ASP A 136 -25.68 -16.22 -3.31
CA ASP A 136 -24.82 -15.04 -3.15
C ASP A 136 -24.42 -14.82 -1.69
N TYR A 137 -23.63 -15.73 -1.10
CA TYR A 137 -23.08 -15.52 0.23
C TYR A 137 -21.74 -14.82 0.15
N THR A 138 -21.68 -13.64 0.76
CA THR A 138 -20.42 -12.98 1.07
C THR A 138 -20.08 -13.18 2.53
N PHE A 139 -18.80 -13.28 2.81
CA PHE A 139 -18.27 -13.60 4.13
C PHE A 139 -17.23 -12.57 4.49
N ARG A 140 -17.18 -12.17 5.76
CA ARG A 140 -16.08 -11.35 6.26
C ARG A 140 -15.65 -11.70 7.68
N LEU A 141 -14.35 -11.60 7.90
CA LEU A 141 -13.71 -11.62 9.22
C LEU A 141 -12.98 -10.29 9.38
N ILE A 142 -13.11 -9.63 10.53
CA ILE A 142 -12.54 -8.29 10.78
C ILE A 142 -11.71 -8.32 12.05
N ASN A 143 -10.55 -7.65 12.06
CA ASN A 143 -9.72 -7.39 13.25
C ASN A 143 -9.50 -8.62 14.14
N GLN A 144 -9.18 -9.76 13.53
CA GLN A 144 -8.92 -11.03 14.23
C GLN A 144 -10.11 -11.58 15.04
N TYR A 145 -11.33 -11.03 14.86
CA TYR A 145 -12.47 -11.53 15.58
C TYR A 145 -12.73 -13.01 15.24
N ALA A 146 -13.01 -13.77 16.30
CA ALA A 146 -13.38 -15.18 16.29
C ALA A 146 -14.80 -15.42 15.73
N GLN A 147 -15.15 -14.74 14.63
CA GLN A 147 -16.45 -14.86 13.98
C GLN A 147 -16.41 -14.48 12.50
N ILE A 148 -17.18 -15.23 11.72
CA ILE A 148 -17.50 -14.91 10.33
C ILE A 148 -18.86 -14.21 10.32
N ARG A 149 -18.91 -13.01 9.76
CA ARG A 149 -20.18 -12.44 9.30
C ARG A 149 -20.46 -12.98 7.91
N TRP A 150 -21.63 -13.57 7.73
CA TRP A 150 -22.13 -13.96 6.41
C TRP A 150 -23.29 -13.04 6.03
N GLN A 151 -23.43 -12.78 4.73
CA GLN A 151 -24.52 -12.03 4.16
C GLN A 151 -25.04 -12.79 2.94
N GLY A 152 -26.30 -13.24 3.01
CA GLY A 152 -27.04 -13.79 1.88
C GLY A 152 -28.08 -12.79 1.35
N ALA A 153 -28.90 -13.22 0.39
CA ALA A 153 -29.84 -12.35 -0.32
C ALA A 153 -30.83 -11.56 0.57
N ALA A 154 -31.27 -12.12 1.69
CA ALA A 154 -32.26 -11.50 2.59
C ALA A 154 -31.87 -11.52 4.08
N THR A 155 -30.75 -12.16 4.42
CA THR A 155 -30.37 -12.39 5.82
C THR A 155 -28.87 -12.18 6.02
N THR A 156 -28.53 -11.74 7.23
CA THR A 156 -27.14 -11.58 7.70
C THR A 156 -27.04 -12.23 9.06
N GLY A 157 -25.92 -12.86 9.35
CA GLY A 157 -25.67 -13.42 10.67
C GLY A 157 -24.18 -13.58 10.97
N TRP A 158 -23.93 -14.13 12.14
CA TRP A 158 -22.58 -14.36 12.65
C TRP A 158 -22.41 -15.84 12.99
N ARG A 159 -21.23 -16.39 12.69
CA ARG A 159 -20.83 -17.74 13.06
C ARG A 159 -19.48 -17.69 13.75
N VAL A 160 -19.41 -18.17 14.98
CA VAL A 160 -18.18 -18.21 15.78
C VAL A 160 -17.19 -19.19 15.12
N VAL A 161 -15.95 -18.76 15.00
CA VAL A 161 -14.80 -19.55 14.50
C VAL A 161 -13.56 -19.18 15.32
N THR A 162 -12.45 -19.89 15.17
CA THR A 162 -11.17 -19.44 15.74
C THR A 162 -10.73 -18.09 15.13
N GLY A 163 -10.18 -17.19 15.94
CA GLY A 163 -9.64 -15.91 15.45
C GLY A 163 -8.47 -16.11 14.48
N ALA A 164 -8.35 -15.24 13.47
CA ALA A 164 -7.23 -15.31 12.53
C ALA A 164 -5.90 -14.95 13.19
N ASN A 165 -4.81 -15.53 12.70
CA ASN A 165 -3.44 -15.29 13.17
C ASN A 165 -2.50 -14.99 11.99
N ALA A 166 -1.19 -14.94 12.22
CA ALA A 166 -0.21 -14.59 11.20
C ALA A 166 -0.13 -15.56 10.00
N THR A 167 -0.67 -16.78 10.15
CA THR A 167 -0.57 -17.84 9.16
C THR A 167 -1.91 -18.20 8.54
N ASN A 168 -2.96 -18.27 9.37
CA ASN A 168 -4.27 -18.79 8.98
C ASN A 168 -5.42 -17.89 9.43
N PHE A 169 -6.49 -17.89 8.64
CA PHE A 169 -7.83 -17.58 9.11
C PHE A 169 -8.63 -18.88 9.21
N TYR A 170 -9.74 -18.85 9.95
CA TYR A 170 -10.49 -20.07 10.24
C TYR A 170 -11.93 -19.98 9.73
N VAL A 171 -12.43 -21.11 9.26
CA VAL A 171 -13.76 -21.29 8.66
C VAL A 171 -14.41 -22.56 9.20
N GLY A 172 -15.70 -22.74 8.96
CA GLY A 172 -16.42 -23.94 9.40
C GLY A 172 -16.89 -23.85 10.85
N ASN A 173 -18.18 -23.63 11.05
CA ASN A 173 -18.87 -23.75 12.33
C ASN A 173 -19.80 -24.97 12.25
N ALA A 174 -19.73 -25.87 13.24
CA ALA A 174 -20.53 -27.11 13.24
C ALA A 174 -22.04 -26.85 13.23
N GLY A 175 -22.50 -25.67 13.67
CA GLY A 175 -23.90 -25.26 13.61
C GLY A 175 -24.38 -24.85 12.22
N SER A 176 -23.48 -24.49 11.29
CA SER A 176 -23.82 -24.25 9.87
C SER A 176 -22.56 -24.04 9.01
N TYR A 177 -22.16 -25.06 8.25
CA TYR A 177 -20.99 -24.96 7.37
C TYR A 177 -21.18 -24.00 6.19
N VAL A 178 -22.41 -23.85 5.69
CA VAL A 178 -22.74 -22.93 4.60
C VAL A 178 -22.58 -21.47 5.01
N GLN A 179 -22.98 -21.12 6.23
CA GLN A 179 -22.89 -19.76 6.78
C GLN A 179 -21.54 -19.44 7.41
N SER A 180 -20.61 -20.40 7.41
CA SER A 180 -19.26 -20.25 7.93
C SER A 180 -18.19 -20.55 6.88
N MET A 181 -18.53 -20.39 5.60
CA MET A 181 -17.58 -20.50 4.49
C MET A 181 -16.85 -21.87 4.41
N ASN A 182 -17.52 -22.98 4.73
CA ASN A 182 -16.88 -24.30 4.64
C ASN A 182 -17.84 -25.46 4.28
N LEU A 183 -18.92 -25.19 3.54
CA LEU A 183 -19.81 -26.26 3.07
C LEU A 183 -19.04 -27.21 2.15
N ASN A 184 -19.21 -28.52 2.37
CA ASN A 184 -18.55 -29.54 1.57
C ASN A 184 -18.88 -29.33 0.08
N THR A 185 -17.90 -29.58 -0.79
CA THR A 185 -17.98 -29.48 -2.26
C THR A 185 -18.20 -28.07 -2.83
N VAL A 186 -18.40 -27.05 -1.99
CA VAL A 186 -18.48 -25.65 -2.43
C VAL A 186 -17.09 -25.08 -2.62
N ASN A 187 -16.86 -24.44 -3.77
CA ASN A 187 -15.64 -23.69 -4.02
C ASN A 187 -15.78 -22.27 -3.48
N TYR A 188 -14.83 -21.88 -2.64
CA TYR A 188 -14.73 -20.54 -2.08
C TYR A 188 -13.53 -19.81 -2.65
N ARG A 189 -13.68 -18.50 -2.82
CA ARG A 189 -12.58 -17.56 -3.08
C ARG A 189 -12.51 -16.58 -1.92
N TRP A 190 -11.30 -16.12 -1.64
CA TRP A 190 -11.06 -15.16 -0.58
C TRP A 190 -9.96 -14.18 -0.97
N ALA A 191 -10.04 -13.00 -0.38
CA ALA A 191 -8.98 -12.00 -0.32
C ALA A 191 -8.78 -11.61 1.14
N ALA A 192 -7.52 -11.50 1.55
CA ALA A 192 -7.12 -11.11 2.90
C ALA A 192 -6.24 -9.87 2.81
N ILE A 193 -6.45 -8.93 3.74
CA ILE A 193 -5.70 -7.68 3.85
C ILE A 193 -5.11 -7.65 5.26
N GLY A 194 -3.78 -7.52 5.33
CA GLY A 194 -2.99 -7.37 6.56
C GLY A 194 -3.07 -5.98 7.15
#